data_AF-L7J764-F1
#
_entry.id   AF-L7J764-F1
#
_cell.length_a   1.000
_cell.length_b   1.000
_cell.length_c   1.000
_cell.angle_alpha   90.00
_cell.angle_beta   90.00
_cell.angle_gamma   90.00
#
_symmetry.space_group_name_H-M   'P 1'
#
loop_
_entity.id
_entity.type
_entity.pdbx_description
1 polymer ?
#
loop_
_entity_poly.entity_id
_entity_poly.type
_entity_poly.pdbx_seq_one_letter_code
_entity_poly.pdbx_strand_id
1 'polypeptide(L)'
;CRTTSGGCGVDGAKGSYGTSMNDNEGGVYATLLDDSGVRIWFFPRSKIPEDLASGTPNPTVSAWGAPQANMESGKSCNVQKKFSNQTIVINTTFCGDIIDNWDQQTAGSPQCRSAPGGTCESYVGSNPEAYKEAYWLFNSIKLYQ
;
A
#
# COMPACT_ATOMS: atom_id res chain seq x y z
N CYS A 1 -5.17 11.11 16.59
CA CYS A 1 -5.28 10.22 15.41
C CYS A 1 -6.76 9.90 15.26
N ARG A 2 -7.39 10.18 14.11
CA ARG A 2 -8.86 10.06 13.95
C ARG A 2 -9.32 8.65 14.33
N THR A 3 -10.27 8.56 15.26
CA THR A 3 -10.83 7.29 15.80
C THR A 3 -12.14 6.88 15.12
N THR A 4 -12.50 7.53 14.01
CA THR A 4 -13.62 7.08 13.17
C THR A 4 -13.21 5.82 12.43
N SER A 5 -14.17 4.94 12.14
CA SER A 5 -13.98 3.60 11.54
C SER A 5 -13.10 3.54 10.28
N GLY A 6 -12.87 4.65 9.58
CA GLY A 6 -12.01 4.73 8.39
C GLY A 6 -10.55 5.15 8.59
N GLY A 7 -10.09 5.48 9.81
CA GLY A 7 -8.69 5.88 10.04
C GLY A 7 -8.28 7.21 9.37
N CYS A 8 -7.01 7.33 8.98
CA CYS A 8 -6.43 8.50 8.29
C CYS A 8 -5.68 8.11 7.00
N GLY A 9 -6.41 7.55 6.04
CA GLY A 9 -5.88 7.17 4.73
C GLY A 9 -5.55 8.37 3.82
N VAL A 10 -4.64 8.14 2.88
CA VAL A 10 -4.23 9.07 1.82
C VAL A 10 -4.20 8.31 0.51
N ASP A 11 -4.79 8.89 -0.54
CA ASP A 11 -4.77 8.29 -1.88
C ASP A 11 -3.38 8.40 -2.51
N GLY A 12 -2.91 7.28 -3.08
CA GLY A 12 -1.63 7.21 -3.77
C GLY A 12 -1.64 7.85 -5.15
N ALA A 13 -0.45 8.10 -5.68
CA ALA A 13 -0.30 8.59 -7.05
C ALA A 13 -0.68 7.50 -8.07
N LYS A 14 -1.08 7.92 -9.27
CA LYS A 14 -1.33 6.98 -10.38
C LYS A 14 -0.08 6.12 -10.63
N GLY A 15 -0.27 4.80 -10.76
CA GLY A 15 0.83 3.85 -10.96
C GLY A 15 1.44 3.30 -9.67
N SER A 16 0.96 3.71 -8.48
CA SER A 16 1.50 3.23 -7.21
C SER A 16 0.92 1.89 -6.74
N TYR A 17 -0.04 1.31 -7.45
CA TYR A 17 -0.73 0.09 -7.03
C TYR A 17 -1.24 -0.77 -8.19
N GLY A 18 -1.38 -2.08 -7.92
CA GLY A 18 -2.07 -3.05 -8.76
C GLY A 18 -1.49 -3.20 -10.17
N THR A 19 -2.34 -3.49 -11.15
CA THR A 19 -1.95 -3.68 -12.56
C THR A 19 -1.09 -2.54 -13.09
N SER A 20 -1.47 -1.29 -12.81
CA SER A 20 -0.71 -0.14 -13.30
C SER A 20 0.71 -0.06 -12.73
N MET A 21 0.94 -0.55 -11.51
CA MET A 21 2.28 -0.66 -10.94
C MET A 21 3.07 -1.80 -11.60
N ASN A 22 2.42 -2.94 -11.82
CA ASN A 22 3.04 -4.11 -12.47
C ASN A 22 3.45 -3.80 -13.92
N ASP A 23 2.61 -3.10 -14.68
CA ASP A 23 2.87 -2.65 -16.06
C ASP A 23 4.08 -1.70 -16.16
N ASN A 24 4.45 -1.05 -15.04
CA ASN A 24 5.63 -0.18 -14.93
C ASN A 24 6.79 -0.86 -14.18
N GLU A 25 6.80 -2.20 -14.13
CA GLU A 25 7.86 -3.03 -13.53
C GLU A 25 8.05 -2.78 -12.01
N GLY A 26 7.00 -2.33 -11.34
CA GLY A 26 6.96 -2.06 -9.92
C GLY A 26 7.76 -0.83 -9.51
N GLY A 27 8.36 -0.90 -8.32
CA GLY A 27 9.05 0.22 -7.72
C GLY A 27 9.54 -0.08 -6.32
N VAL A 28 9.86 0.97 -5.57
CA VAL A 28 10.26 0.90 -4.16
C VAL A 28 9.25 1.68 -3.34
N TYR A 29 8.66 1.00 -2.36
CA TYR A 29 8.01 1.66 -1.23
C TYR A 29 9.04 1.87 -0.12
N ALA A 30 9.13 3.10 0.38
CA ALA A 30 9.96 3.44 1.53
C ALA A 30 9.08 4.04 2.62
N THR A 31 9.22 3.53 3.85
CA THR A 31 8.52 4.04 5.02
C THR A 31 9.53 4.50 6.05
N LEU A 32 9.41 5.76 6.47
CA LEU A 32 10.14 6.31 7.60
C LEU A 32 9.17 6.44 8.77
N LEU A 33 9.51 5.80 9.88
CA LEU A 33 8.83 5.95 11.16
C LEU A 33 9.84 6.49 12.17
N ASP A 34 9.63 7.72 12.61
CA ASP A 34 10.47 8.40 13.59
C ASP A 34 9.63 9.26 14.55
N ASP A 35 10.30 10.03 15.40
CA ASP A 35 9.69 10.90 16.38
C ASP A 35 8.80 12.01 15.78
N SER A 36 9.09 12.39 14.54
CA SER A 36 8.36 13.42 13.79
C SER A 36 7.11 12.88 13.11
N GLY A 37 7.02 11.57 12.86
CA GLY A 37 5.83 10.94 12.33
C GLY A 37 6.06 9.69 11.48
N VAL A 38 5.07 9.38 10.63
CA VAL A 38 5.15 8.34 9.61
C VAL A 38 5.13 8.98 8.23
N ARG A 39 6.13 8.72 7.41
CA ARG A 39 6.21 9.18 6.03
C ARG A 39 6.36 8.00 5.09
N ILE A 40 5.63 8.01 3.98
CA ILE A 40 5.63 6.93 2.99
C ILE A 40 5.88 7.52 1.61
N TRP A 41 6.84 6.94 0.88
CA TRP A 41 7.14 7.25 -0.50
C TRP A 41 6.88 6.04 -1.38
N PHE A 42 6.50 6.32 -2.62
CA PHE A 42 6.54 5.36 -3.72
C PHE A 42 7.45 5.92 -4.81
N PHE A 43 8.49 5.16 -5.15
CA PHE A 43 9.39 5.46 -6.25
C PHE A 43 9.11 4.47 -7.39
N PRO A 44 8.60 4.92 -8.55
CA PRO A 44 8.44 4.03 -9.69
C PRO A 44 9.81 3.53 -10.15
N ARG A 45 9.87 2.35 -10.79
CA ARG A 45 11.11 1.69 -11.22
C ARG A 45 12.15 2.64 -11.84
N SER A 46 11.72 3.55 -12.70
CA SER A 46 12.56 4.50 -13.43
C SER A 46 13.04 5.72 -12.64
N LYS A 47 12.57 5.91 -11.39
CA LYS A 47 12.90 7.06 -10.53
C LYS A 47 13.31 6.64 -9.12
N ILE A 48 13.88 5.44 -8.96
CA ILE A 48 14.42 5.00 -7.67
C ILE A 48 15.69 5.84 -7.37
N PRO A 49 15.74 6.56 -6.23
CA PRO A 49 16.94 7.28 -5.80
C PRO A 49 18.16 6.36 -5.68
N GLU A 50 19.35 6.88 -6.03
CA GLU A 50 20.60 6.12 -6.03
C GLU A 50 20.97 5.58 -4.64
N ASP A 51 20.71 6.37 -3.60
CA ASP A 51 20.97 6.01 -2.21
C ASP A 51 20.13 4.80 -1.74
N LEU A 52 18.91 4.63 -2.26
CA LEU A 52 18.12 3.43 -2.06
C LEU A 52 18.71 2.23 -2.82
N ALA A 53 19.22 2.45 -4.03
CA ALA A 53 19.83 1.41 -4.85
C ALA A 53 21.16 0.90 -4.23
N SER A 54 21.99 1.80 -3.69
CA SER A 54 23.25 1.49 -3.01
C SER A 54 23.07 0.97 -1.58
N GLY A 55 21.85 1.04 -1.02
CA GLY A 55 21.57 0.57 0.34
C GLY A 55 22.06 1.51 1.44
N THR A 56 22.13 2.81 1.14
CA THR A 56 22.53 3.87 2.08
C THR A 56 21.46 4.97 2.11
N PRO A 57 20.20 4.65 2.47
CA PRO A 57 19.08 5.58 2.33
C PRO A 57 19.27 6.85 3.16
N ASN A 58 19.03 7.99 2.53
CA ASN A 58 19.01 9.29 3.17
C ASN A 58 17.72 10.05 2.77
N PRO A 59 16.66 9.98 3.59
CA PRO A 59 15.37 10.59 3.28
C PRO A 59 15.36 12.13 3.25
N THR A 60 16.49 12.77 3.57
CA THR A 60 16.63 14.24 3.57
C THR A 60 17.16 14.80 2.26
N VAL A 61 17.68 13.96 1.36
CA VAL A 61 18.17 14.40 0.05
C VAL A 61 16.99 14.77 -0.86
N SER A 62 17.18 15.79 -1.69
CA SER A 62 16.15 16.31 -2.59
C SER A 62 15.60 15.26 -3.57
N ALA A 63 16.38 14.23 -3.88
CA ALA A 63 15.99 13.15 -4.79
C ALA A 63 14.77 12.34 -4.31
N TRP A 64 14.49 12.31 -3.00
CA TRP A 64 13.30 11.64 -2.47
C TRP A 64 12.02 12.44 -2.71
N GLY A 65 12.12 13.76 -2.90
CA GLY A 65 10.98 14.64 -3.10
C GLY A 65 9.97 14.61 -1.94
N ALA A 66 8.74 15.03 -2.24
CA ALA A 66 7.65 15.01 -1.25
C ALA A 66 7.15 13.57 -1.02
N PRO A 67 6.89 13.17 0.24
CA PRO A 67 6.25 11.89 0.53
C PRO A 67 4.84 11.83 -0.05
N GLN A 68 4.43 10.64 -0.47
CA GLN A 68 3.05 10.37 -0.89
C GLN A 68 2.08 10.49 0.29
N ALA A 69 2.50 10.03 1.47
CA ALA A 69 1.75 10.21 2.71
C ALA A 69 2.67 10.77 3.80
N ASN A 70 2.22 11.82 4.48
CA ASN A 70 2.91 12.45 5.60
C ASN A 70 1.96 12.55 6.80
N MET A 71 2.14 11.67 7.78
CA MET A 71 1.38 11.65 9.03
C MET A 71 2.25 12.21 10.15
N GLU A 72 2.13 13.51 10.37
CA GLU A 72 2.94 14.23 11.35
C GLU A 72 2.52 13.91 12.79
N SER A 73 3.53 13.74 13.65
CA SER A 73 3.37 13.71 15.09
C SER A 73 3.01 15.12 15.58
N GLY A 74 1.99 15.24 16.41
CA GLY A 74 1.50 16.53 16.88
C GLY A 74 0.74 16.42 18.19
N LYS A 75 0.23 17.56 18.67
CA LYS A 75 -0.46 17.66 19.98
C LYS A 75 -1.62 16.67 20.13
N SER A 76 -2.30 16.32 19.04
CA SER A 76 -3.45 15.41 19.00
C SER A 76 -3.10 13.96 18.60
N CYS A 77 -1.83 13.67 18.29
CA CYS A 77 -1.36 12.34 17.89
C CYS A 77 0.16 12.26 18.12
N ASN A 78 0.59 11.75 19.27
CA ASN A 78 1.99 11.42 19.49
C ASN A 78 2.26 10.05 18.87
N VAL A 79 2.99 10.02 17.75
CA VAL A 79 3.26 8.79 16.98
C VAL A 79 4.06 7.78 17.81
N GLN A 80 5.05 8.21 18.59
CA GLN A 80 5.89 7.32 19.41
C GLN A 80 5.09 6.57 20.49
N LYS A 81 4.01 7.17 21.00
CA LYS A 81 3.11 6.53 21.97
C LYS A 81 2.07 5.63 21.32
N LYS A 82 1.96 5.64 20.00
CA LYS A 82 0.95 4.88 19.24
C LYS A 82 1.56 3.75 18.43
N PHE A 83 2.80 3.91 17.98
CA PHE A 83 3.53 2.92 17.21
C PHE A 83 4.74 2.47 18.04
N SER A 84 4.75 1.19 18.42
CA SER A 84 5.86 0.53 19.11
C SER A 84 6.52 -0.49 18.16
N ASN A 85 7.18 -1.52 18.66
CA ASN A 85 7.79 -2.60 17.86
C ASN A 85 6.80 -3.13 16.80
N GLN A 86 6.99 -2.68 15.56
CA GLN A 86 6.13 -3.06 14.44
C GLN A 86 6.62 -4.36 13.82
N THR A 87 5.69 -5.15 13.30
CA THR A 87 5.97 -6.35 12.52
C THR A 87 5.60 -6.08 11.06
N ILE A 88 6.50 -6.39 10.14
CA ILE A 88 6.17 -6.35 8.71
C ILE A 88 5.26 -7.54 8.40
N VAL A 89 4.07 -7.26 7.87
CA VAL A 89 3.10 -8.26 7.43
C VAL A 89 2.88 -8.10 5.93
N ILE A 90 3.01 -9.20 5.19
CA ILE A 90 2.66 -9.28 3.77
C ILE A 90 1.57 -10.32 3.65
N ASN A 91 0.41 -9.92 3.15
CA ASN A 91 -0.71 -10.83 2.92
C ASN A 91 -1.44 -10.49 1.62
N THR A 92 -2.14 -11.48 1.10
CA THR A 92 -3.20 -11.32 0.11
C THR A 92 -4.38 -12.11 0.66
N THR A 93 -5.49 -11.43 0.92
CA THR A 93 -6.74 -12.05 1.37
C THR A 93 -7.84 -11.75 0.37
N PHE A 94 -8.90 -12.54 0.43
CA PHE A 94 -10.08 -12.37 -0.42
C PHE A 94 -11.31 -12.16 0.44
N CYS A 95 -12.21 -11.29 -0.01
CA CYS A 95 -13.46 -10.97 0.67
C CYS A 95 -13.24 -10.49 2.12
N GLY A 96 -14.16 -10.86 3.02
CA GLY A 96 -14.09 -10.51 4.43
C GLY A 96 -14.55 -9.08 4.74
N ASP A 97 -14.28 -8.64 5.96
CA ASP A 97 -14.91 -7.48 6.59
C ASP A 97 -14.67 -6.13 5.90
N ILE A 98 -13.69 -6.05 5.00
CA ILE A 98 -13.43 -4.84 4.21
C ILE A 98 -14.40 -4.68 3.04
N ILE A 99 -15.06 -5.78 2.64
CA ILE A 99 -16.10 -5.78 1.61
C ILE A 99 -17.45 -5.59 2.29
N ASP A 100 -17.85 -4.34 2.46
CA ASP A 100 -19.13 -3.95 3.06
C ASP A 100 -20.26 -3.89 2.02
N ASN A 101 -19.94 -3.51 0.78
CA ASN A 101 -20.84 -3.47 -0.34
C ASN A 101 -20.12 -3.85 -1.64
N TRP A 102 -20.19 -5.14 -1.98
CA TRP A 102 -19.56 -5.69 -3.17
C TRP A 102 -19.96 -4.97 -4.47
N ASP A 103 -21.24 -4.65 -4.64
CA ASP A 103 -21.73 -4.01 -5.86
C ASP A 103 -21.14 -2.60 -6.04
N GLN A 104 -21.09 -1.81 -4.97
CA GLN A 104 -20.50 -0.47 -5.01
C GLN A 104 -18.99 -0.54 -5.22
N GLN A 105 -18.30 -1.42 -4.49
CA GLN A 105 -16.85 -1.56 -4.56
C GLN A 105 -16.37 -2.14 -5.90
N THR A 106 -17.23 -2.88 -6.62
CA THR A 106 -16.93 -3.45 -7.94
C THR A 106 -17.62 -2.73 -9.10
N ALA A 107 -18.18 -1.54 -8.87
CA ALA A 107 -18.90 -0.79 -9.91
C ALA A 107 -18.03 -0.54 -11.16
N GLY A 108 -16.73 -0.27 -10.97
CA GLY A 108 -15.74 -0.09 -12.04
C GLY A 108 -15.16 -1.37 -12.64
N SER A 109 -15.52 -2.55 -12.10
CA SER A 109 -15.01 -3.86 -12.47
C SER A 109 -16.17 -4.81 -12.78
N PRO A 110 -16.91 -4.61 -13.89
CA PRO A 110 -18.11 -5.38 -14.22
C PRO A 110 -17.88 -6.89 -14.27
N GLN A 111 -16.66 -7.34 -14.59
CA GLN A 111 -16.26 -8.75 -14.54
C GLN A 111 -16.42 -9.36 -13.14
N CYS A 112 -16.20 -8.60 -12.07
CA CYS A 112 -16.39 -9.08 -10.70
C CYS A 112 -17.87 -9.34 -10.36
N ARG A 113 -18.80 -8.76 -11.13
CA ARG A 113 -20.25 -8.89 -10.94
C ARG A 113 -20.86 -10.05 -11.73
N SER A 114 -20.10 -10.75 -12.58
CA SER A 114 -20.61 -11.89 -13.36
C SER A 114 -20.68 -13.20 -12.57
N ALA A 115 -20.34 -13.20 -11.27
CA ALA A 115 -20.37 -14.39 -10.43
C ALA A 115 -21.80 -14.86 -10.13
N PRO A 116 -22.06 -16.18 -10.06
CA PRO A 116 -23.34 -16.72 -9.60
C PRO A 116 -23.73 -16.15 -8.24
N GLY A 117 -24.89 -15.52 -8.12
CA GLY A 117 -25.35 -14.95 -6.84
C GLY A 117 -24.73 -13.60 -6.45
N GLY A 118 -23.83 -13.05 -7.26
CA GLY A 118 -23.37 -11.65 -7.13
C GLY A 118 -22.57 -11.35 -5.85
N THR A 119 -21.92 -12.34 -5.24
CA THR A 119 -21.09 -12.14 -4.03
C THR A 119 -19.60 -12.26 -4.32
N CYS A 120 -18.79 -11.68 -3.45
CA CYS A 120 -17.33 -11.81 -3.51
C CYS A 120 -16.89 -13.28 -3.45
N GLU A 121 -17.44 -14.04 -2.50
CA GLU A 121 -17.07 -15.44 -2.26
C GLU A 121 -17.38 -16.31 -3.46
N SER A 122 -18.50 -16.05 -4.14
CA SER A 122 -18.85 -16.76 -5.35
C SER A 122 -17.90 -16.43 -6.49
N TYR A 123 -17.56 -15.15 -6.67
CA TYR A 123 -16.58 -14.75 -7.68
C TYR A 123 -15.22 -15.43 -7.43
N VAL A 124 -14.72 -15.37 -6.20
CA VAL A 124 -13.44 -15.98 -5.80
C VAL A 124 -13.44 -17.48 -5.95
N GLY A 125 -14.51 -18.15 -5.50
CA GLY A 125 -14.62 -19.61 -5.60
C GLY A 125 -14.76 -20.14 -7.02
N SER A 126 -15.31 -19.34 -7.95
CA SER A 126 -15.60 -19.78 -9.33
C SER A 126 -14.62 -19.29 -10.40
N ASN A 127 -13.70 -18.37 -10.08
CA ASN A 127 -12.79 -17.75 -11.06
C ASN A 127 -11.31 -17.87 -10.67
N PRO A 128 -10.75 -19.07 -10.44
CA PRO A 128 -9.36 -19.23 -10.01
C PRO A 128 -8.35 -18.58 -10.96
N GLU A 129 -8.65 -18.60 -12.27
CA GLU A 129 -7.80 -18.03 -13.31
C GLU A 129 -7.67 -16.50 -13.23
N ALA A 130 -8.59 -15.81 -12.54
CA ALA A 130 -8.54 -14.36 -12.35
C ALA A 130 -7.40 -13.90 -11.41
N TYR A 131 -6.78 -14.83 -10.69
CA TYR A 131 -5.79 -14.54 -9.65
C TYR A 131 -4.35 -14.85 -10.04
N LYS A 132 -4.09 -15.14 -11.33
CA LYS A 132 -2.72 -15.41 -11.82
C LYS A 132 -1.74 -14.27 -11.51
N GLU A 133 -2.21 -13.03 -11.56
CA GLU A 133 -1.42 -11.83 -11.26
C GLU A 133 -1.53 -11.38 -9.79
N ALA A 134 -2.19 -12.16 -8.92
CA ALA A 134 -2.39 -11.84 -7.51
C ALA A 134 -1.27 -12.43 -6.63
N TYR A 135 -0.03 -12.02 -6.90
CA TYR A 135 1.15 -12.44 -6.13
C TYR A 135 2.06 -11.25 -5.81
N TRP A 136 3.00 -11.48 -4.89
CA TRP A 136 4.06 -10.53 -4.59
C TRP A 136 5.40 -11.07 -5.10
N LEU A 137 6.16 -10.22 -5.78
CA LEU A 137 7.55 -10.50 -6.15
C LEU A 137 8.45 -9.42 -5.55
N PHE A 138 9.18 -9.79 -4.50
CA PHE A 138 10.09 -8.87 -3.82
C PHE A 138 11.52 -9.10 -4.27
N ASN A 139 12.17 -8.06 -4.78
CA ASN A 139 13.63 -8.07 -4.99
C ASN A 139 14.39 -7.98 -3.67
N SER A 140 13.89 -7.20 -2.71
CA SER A 140 14.46 -7.11 -1.37
C SER A 140 13.48 -6.46 -0.39
N ILE A 141 13.62 -6.82 0.89
CA ILE A 141 13.05 -6.09 2.02
C ILE A 141 14.24 -5.73 2.92
N LYS A 142 14.45 -4.45 3.18
CA LYS A 142 15.60 -3.95 3.95
C LYS A 142 15.10 -3.04 5.07
N LEU A 143 15.70 -3.17 6.25
CA LEU A 143 15.44 -2.32 7.41
C LEU A 143 16.71 -1.53 7.74
N TYR A 144 16.52 -0.28 8.14
CA TYR A 144 17.57 0.66 8.52
C TYR A 144 17.17 1.33 9.84
N GLN A 145 18.18 1.73 10.62
CA GLN A 145 18.01 2.42 11.89
C GLN A 145 19.02 3.56 12.02
#